data_AF-A0A250X6G7-F1
#
_entry.id   AF-A0A250X6G7-F1
#
_cell.length_a   1.000
_cell.length_b   1.000
_cell.length_c   1.000
_cell.angle_alpha   90.00
_cell.angle_beta   90.00
_cell.angle_gamma   90.00
#
_symmetry.space_group_name_H-M   'P 1'
#
loop_
_entity.id
_entity.type
_entity.pdbx_description
1 polymer ?
#
loop_
_entity_poly.entity_id
_entity_poly.type
_entity_poly.pdbx_seq_one_letter_code
_entity_poly.pdbx_strand_id
1 'polypeptide(L)'
;MQVPFPAGLLSPAAQDFISLCLDKDPINRPTVQELLQHPLLKVMKRNASFRCAARRSKSFVDFLAREKQEKDRAKMEKKKQGFLGTGAGKLDDEDLDEFERQTDETEDILTF
;
A
#
# COMPACT_ATOMS: atom_id res chain seq x y z
N MET A 1 -8.90 30.34 12.56
CA MET A 1 -9.50 29.38 13.53
C MET A 1 -8.41 28.43 13.98
N GLN A 2 -8.23 28.18 15.28
CA GLN A 2 -7.16 27.30 15.76
C GLN A 2 -7.62 25.84 15.74
N VAL A 3 -6.87 24.97 15.05
CA VAL A 3 -7.18 23.54 14.99
C VAL A 3 -6.86 22.91 16.36
N PRO A 4 -7.82 22.27 17.05
CA PRO A 4 -7.53 21.66 18.34
C PRO A 4 -6.74 20.36 18.13
N PHE A 5 -5.48 20.36 18.58
CA PHE A 5 -4.65 19.16 18.60
C PHE A 5 -4.62 18.55 20.01
N PRO A 6 -4.71 17.22 20.14
CA PRO A 6 -4.47 16.56 21.41
C PRO A 6 -3.03 16.81 21.90
N ALA A 7 -2.90 17.15 23.18
CA ALA A 7 -1.60 17.50 23.78
C ALA A 7 -0.60 16.33 23.70
N GLY A 8 0.65 16.63 23.34
CA GLY A 8 1.76 15.67 23.35
C GLY A 8 1.94 14.83 22.07
N LEU A 9 1.02 14.88 21.10
CA LEU A 9 1.14 14.10 19.86
C LEU A 9 1.98 14.77 18.78
N LEU A 10 1.99 16.10 18.74
CA LEU A 10 2.64 16.89 17.69
C LEU A 10 3.57 17.93 18.31
N SER A 11 4.69 18.21 17.64
CA SER A 11 5.56 19.32 18.01
C SER A 11 4.86 20.66 17.74
N PRO A 12 5.21 21.75 18.46
CA PRO A 12 4.60 23.06 18.23
C PRO A 12 4.73 23.52 16.78
N ALA A 13 5.87 23.28 16.13
CA ALA A 13 6.09 23.59 14.72
C ALA A 13 5.20 22.74 13.78
N ALA A 14 4.85 21.51 14.15
CA ALA A 14 3.94 20.69 13.36
C ALA A 14 2.49 21.18 13.48
N GLN A 15 2.08 21.58 14.69
CA GLN A 15 0.74 22.14 14.91
C GLN A 15 0.53 23.44 14.14
N ASP A 16 1.53 24.33 14.14
CA ASP A 16 1.49 25.59 13.41
C ASP A 16 1.40 25.37 11.90
N PHE A 17 2.25 24.49 11.36
CA PHE A 17 2.24 24.12 9.95
C PHE A 17 0.88 23.57 9.48
N ILE A 18 0.28 22.66 10.26
CA ILE A 18 -1.03 22.08 9.93
C ILE A 18 -2.12 23.15 10.01
N SER A 19 -2.03 24.06 10.98
CA SER A 19 -3.00 25.15 11.12
C SER A 19 -2.98 26.08 9.90
N LEU A 20 -1.81 26.40 9.36
CA LEU A 20 -1.66 27.17 8.12
C LEU A 20 -2.25 26.46 6.91
N CYS A 21 -2.08 25.14 6.82
CA CYS A 21 -2.61 24.35 5.70
C CYS A 21 -4.15 24.22 5.74
N LEU A 22 -4.73 24.18 6.94
CA LEU A 22 -6.15 23.93 7.19
C LEU A 22 -6.94 25.19 7.51
N ASP A 23 -6.43 26.37 7.11
CA ASP A 23 -7.24 27.59 7.21
C ASP A 23 -8.49 27.47 6.32
N LYS A 24 -9.62 27.92 6.87
CA LYS A 24 -10.93 27.87 6.22
C LYS A 24 -10.99 28.85 5.05
N ASP A 25 -10.33 29.99 5.20
CA ASP A 25 -10.31 31.02 4.19
C ASP A 25 -9.16 30.75 3.22
N PRO A 26 -9.45 30.45 1.94
CA PRO A 26 -8.41 30.07 0.98
C PRO A 26 -7.42 31.22 0.69
N ILE A 27 -7.83 32.47 0.93
CA ILE A 27 -7.00 33.67 0.75
C ILE A 27 -5.89 33.72 1.81
N ASN A 28 -6.15 33.23 3.02
CA ASN A 28 -5.19 33.20 4.12
C ASN A 28 -4.25 31.99 4.03
N ARG A 29 -4.51 31.04 3.12
CA ARG A 29 -3.70 29.85 2.95
C ARG A 29 -2.41 30.22 2.21
N PRO A 30 -1.23 29.99 2.81
CA PRO A 30 0.03 30.27 2.14
C PRO A 30 0.21 29.38 0.92
N THR A 31 0.98 29.88 -0.04
CA THR A 31 1.38 29.11 -1.22
C THR A 31 2.33 27.98 -0.86
N VAL A 32 2.48 27.00 -1.75
CA VAL A 32 3.43 25.90 -1.56
C VAL A 32 4.87 26.41 -1.37
N GLN A 33 5.24 27.48 -2.07
CA GLN A 33 6.59 28.08 -1.96
C GLN A 33 6.84 28.68 -0.57
N GLU A 34 5.85 29.33 0.03
CA GLU A 34 5.93 29.86 1.39
C GLU A 34 5.94 28.73 2.42
N LEU A 35 5.13 27.69 2.17
CA LEU A 35 5.03 26.54 3.05
C LEU A 35 6.35 25.75 3.12
N LEU A 36 7.07 25.63 2.00
CA LEU A 36 8.41 25.01 1.94
C LEU A 36 9.45 25.75 2.80
N GLN A 37 9.23 27.02 3.12
CA GLN A 37 10.13 27.80 3.98
C GLN A 37 9.84 27.62 5.48
N HIS A 38 8.79 26.89 5.85
CA HIS A 38 8.39 26.67 7.24
C HIS A 38 9.45 25.87 8.03
N PRO A 39 9.72 26.21 9.32
CA PRO A 39 10.72 25.51 10.14
C PRO A 39 10.51 24.00 10.22
N LEU A 40 9.26 23.52 10.20
CA LEU A 40 8.95 22.10 10.18
C LEU A 40 9.69 21.37 9.04
N LEU A 41 9.64 21.91 7.83
CA LEU A 41 10.23 21.29 6.64
C LEU A 41 11.72 21.57 6.54
N LYS A 42 12.21 22.72 7.01
CA LYS A 42 13.64 23.05 7.05
C LYS A 42 14.46 22.10 7.94
N VAL A 43 13.86 21.59 9.02
CA VAL A 43 14.52 20.68 9.97
C VAL A 43 14.51 19.23 9.47
N MET A 44 13.65 18.89 8.50
CA MET A 44 13.58 17.54 7.95
C MET A 44 14.84 17.17 7.17
N LYS A 45 15.59 16.19 7.68
CA LYS A 45 16.74 15.60 6.97
C LYS A 45 16.24 14.72 5.82
N ARG A 46 16.90 14.79 4.67
CA ARG A 46 16.60 13.92 3.51
C ARG A 46 16.70 12.43 3.89
N ASN A 47 15.55 11.76 3.85
CA ASN A 47 15.31 10.42 3.29
C ASN A 47 15.92 9.18 3.96
N ALA A 48 16.75 9.30 5.00
CA ALA A 48 17.33 8.12 5.65
C ALA A 48 16.27 7.27 6.39
N SER A 49 15.26 7.89 7.02
CA SER A 49 14.24 7.17 7.79
C SER A 49 13.14 6.52 6.94
N PHE A 50 12.78 7.14 5.81
CA PHE A 50 11.68 6.65 4.96
C PHE A 50 11.98 5.30 4.30
N ARG A 51 13.23 5.04 3.87
CA ARG A 51 13.62 3.74 3.30
C ARG A 51 13.52 2.62 4.33
N CYS A 52 13.86 2.90 5.59
CA CYS A 52 13.72 1.95 6.69
C CYS A 52 12.25 1.69 7.06
N ALA A 53 11.40 2.73 7.05
CA ALA A 53 9.96 2.58 7.26
C ALA A 53 9.29 1.79 6.12
N ALA A 54 9.62 2.11 4.86
CA ALA A 54 9.11 1.41 3.68
C ALA A 54 9.55 -0.07 3.64
N ARG A 55 10.78 -0.37 4.08
CA ARG A 55 11.25 -1.76 4.21
C ARG A 55 10.44 -2.53 5.26
N ARG A 56 10.05 -1.87 6.36
CA ARG A 56 9.25 -2.49 7.41
C ARG A 56 7.81 -2.73 6.97
N SER A 57 7.19 -1.79 6.25
CA SER A 57 5.85 -1.99 5.71
C SER A 57 5.81 -3.09 4.66
N LYS A 58 6.83 -3.19 3.79
CA LYS A 58 6.92 -4.29 2.81
C LYS A 58 6.97 -5.67 3.49
N SER A 59 7.71 -5.81 4.59
CA SER A 59 7.75 -7.09 5.33
C SER A 59 6.39 -7.52 5.89
N PHE A 60 5.52 -6.57 6.25
CA PHE A 60 4.17 -6.87 6.73
C PHE A 60 3.22 -7.25 5.59
N VAL A 61 3.30 -6.56 4.46
CA VAL A 61 2.54 -6.91 3.24
C VAL A 61 2.97 -8.29 2.73
N ASP A 62 4.28 -8.57 2.69
CA ASP A 62 4.83 -9.87 2.31
C ASP A 62 4.37 -10.98 3.28
N PHE A 63 4.27 -10.69 4.58
CA PHE A 63 3.74 -11.61 5.58
C PHE A 63 2.27 -11.97 5.32
N LEU A 64 1.41 -10.96 5.12
CA LEU A 64 -0.01 -11.17 4.82
C LEU A 64 -0.21 -11.94 3.51
N ALA A 65 0.65 -11.70 2.50
CA ALA A 65 0.62 -12.42 1.24
C ALA A 65 0.92 -13.92 1.42
N ARG A 66 1.89 -14.28 2.27
CA ARG A 66 2.22 -15.69 2.59
C ARG A 66 1.09 -16.39 3.32
N GLU A 67 0.51 -15.75 4.33
CA GLU A 67 -0.61 -16.32 5.08
C GLU A 67 -1.82 -16.61 4.17
N LYS A 68 -2.07 -15.73 3.20
CA LYS A 68 -3.11 -15.95 2.18
C LYS A 68 -2.80 -17.14 1.28
N GLN A 69 -1.57 -17.26 0.77
CA GLN A 69 -1.16 -18.39 -0.06
C GLN A 69 -1.28 -19.73 0.67
N GLU A 70 -0.91 -19.79 1.94
CA GLU A 70 -1.06 -21.01 2.75
C GLU A 70 -2.53 -21.39 2.93
N LYS A 71 -3.40 -20.42 3.19
CA LYS A 71 -4.86 -20.66 3.27
C LYS A 71 -5.43 -21.10 1.93
N ASP A 72 -5.03 -20.48 0.83
CA ASP A 72 -5.51 -20.82 -0.50
C ASP A 72 -5.00 -22.21 -0.93
N ARG A 73 -3.76 -22.58 -0.57
CA ARG A 73 -3.22 -23.94 -0.73
C ARG A 73 -3.99 -24.98 0.08
N ALA A 74 -4.26 -24.70 1.35
CA ALA A 74 -5.05 -25.60 2.21
C ALA A 74 -6.51 -25.74 1.73
N LYS A 75 -7.10 -24.69 1.16
CA LYS A 75 -8.43 -24.76 0.52
C LYS A 75 -8.41 -25.64 -0.74
N MET A 76 -7.37 -25.53 -1.57
CA MET A 76 -7.22 -26.37 -2.77
C MET A 76 -7.06 -27.85 -2.40
N GLU A 77 -6.34 -28.15 -1.31
CA GLU A 77 -6.17 -29.51 -0.81
C GLU A 77 -7.49 -30.09 -0.25
N LYS A 78 -8.25 -29.29 0.50
CA LYS A 78 -9.60 -29.67 0.96
C LYS A 78 -10.60 -29.81 -0.19
N LYS A 79 -10.47 -28.99 -1.24
CA LYS A 79 -11.29 -29.11 -2.46
C LYS A 79 -10.99 -30.40 -3.22
N LYS A 80 -9.73 -30.85 -3.26
CA LYS A 80 -9.36 -32.16 -3.81
C LYS A 80 -9.96 -33.31 -3.00
N GLN A 81 -9.91 -33.25 -1.66
CA GLN A 81 -10.55 -34.26 -0.81
C GLN A 81 -12.09 -34.25 -0.89
N GLY A 82 -12.70 -33.09 -1.14
CA GLY A 82 -14.15 -32.98 -1.37
C GLY A 82 -14.60 -33.38 -2.78
N PHE A 83 -13.69 -33.38 -3.78
CA PHE A 83 -14.02 -33.73 -5.16
C PHE A 83 -14.05 -35.24 -5.42
N LEU A 84 -13.39 -36.07 -4.60
CA LEU A 84 -13.49 -37.54 -4.69
C LEU A 84 -14.79 -38.12 -4.09
N GLY A 85 -15.74 -37.26 -3.68
CA GLY A 85 -17.08 -37.66 -3.27
C GLY A 85 -18.09 -37.45 -4.40
N THR A 86 -18.38 -38.53 -5.14
CA THR A 86 -19.46 -38.72 -6.16
C THR A 86 -19.18 -38.23 -7.59
N GLY A 87 -19.11 -39.19 -8.52
CA GLY A 87 -19.37 -38.98 -9.95
C GLY A 87 -18.26 -39.42 -10.89
N ALA A 88 -18.33 -40.67 -11.37
CA ALA A 88 -17.50 -41.18 -12.45
C ALA A 88 -17.72 -40.39 -13.75
N GLY A 89 -16.64 -39.88 -14.34
CA GLY A 89 -16.61 -39.27 -15.68
C GLY A 89 -15.19 -39.36 -16.23
N LYS A 90 -15.04 -40.08 -17.34
CA LYS A 90 -13.80 -40.35 -18.06
C LYS A 90 -13.24 -39.02 -18.62
N LEU A 91 -11.95 -38.76 -18.46
CA LEU A 91 -11.26 -37.63 -19.07
C LEU A 91 -10.23 -38.21 -20.05
N ASP A 92 -10.38 -37.85 -21.33
CA ASP A 92 -9.46 -38.20 -22.40
C ASP A 92 -8.30 -37.19 -22.44
N ASP A 93 -7.11 -37.69 -22.75
CA ASP A 93 -5.82 -36.99 -22.70
C ASP A 93 -5.53 -36.13 -23.95
N GLU A 94 -6.25 -35.04 -24.22
CA GLU A 94 -5.78 -33.99 -25.15
C GLU A 94 -6.38 -32.62 -24.74
N ASP A 95 -5.55 -31.71 -24.20
CA ASP A 95 -5.71 -30.23 -24.23
C ASP A 95 -4.75 -29.56 -23.21
N LEU A 96 -3.44 -29.81 -23.36
CA LEU A 96 -2.39 -29.23 -22.52
C LEU A 96 -1.45 -28.38 -23.38
N ASP A 97 -1.99 -27.44 -24.17
CA ASP A 97 -1.20 -26.48 -24.95
C ASP A 97 -2.04 -25.28 -25.47
N GLU A 98 -2.72 -24.49 -24.62
CA GLU A 98 -3.21 -23.14 -25.05
C GLU A 98 -3.54 -22.14 -23.90
N PHE A 99 -2.72 -22.02 -22.84
CA PHE A 99 -2.91 -20.95 -21.83
C PHE A 99 -1.63 -20.23 -21.37
N GLU A 100 -0.55 -20.29 -22.15
CA GLU A 100 0.68 -19.49 -21.89
C GLU A 100 0.84 -18.27 -22.80
N ARG A 101 -0.18 -17.89 -23.59
CA ARG A 101 -0.35 -16.50 -24.04
C ARG A 101 -1.31 -15.81 -23.09
N GLN A 102 -0.84 -14.90 -22.23
CA GLN A 102 -1.49 -13.59 -21.95
C GLN A 102 -0.98 -12.88 -20.66
N THR A 103 0.29 -12.98 -20.26
CA THR A 103 0.81 -12.08 -19.19
C THR A 103 2.23 -11.60 -19.46
N ASP A 104 2.45 -10.93 -20.60
CA ASP A 104 3.74 -10.26 -20.89
C ASP A 104 3.58 -8.80 -21.37
N GLU A 105 2.39 -8.18 -21.23
CA GLU A 105 2.15 -6.82 -21.77
C GLU A 105 1.78 -5.74 -20.74
N THR A 106 2.07 -5.92 -19.44
CA THR A 106 1.80 -4.83 -18.46
C THR A 106 3.02 -4.27 -17.73
N GLU A 107 4.24 -4.58 -18.16
CA GLU A 107 5.46 -3.96 -17.57
C GLU A 107 5.76 -2.56 -18.12
N ASP A 108 4.99 -2.04 -19.09
CA ASP A 108 5.25 -0.72 -19.72
C ASP A 108 4.43 0.46 -19.17
N ILE A 109 3.88 0.38 -17.95
CA ILE A 109 3.14 1.52 -17.34
C ILE A 109 3.76 1.99 -16.03
N LEU A 110 5.08 2.18 -15.98
CA LEU A 110 5.71 3.06 -14.97
C LEU A 110 6.95 3.80 -15.53
N THR A 111 6.79 4.38 -16.73
CA THR A 111 7.64 5.51 -17.13
C THR A 111 6.80 6.79 -17.04
N PHE A 112 6.87 7.46 -15.89
CA PHE A 112 6.65 8.92 -15.78
C PHE A 112 7.28 9.45 -14.49
#